data_AF-A0A957PSM5-F1
#
_entry.id   AF-A0A957PSM5-F1
#
_cell.length_a   1.000
_cell.length_b   1.000
_cell.length_c   1.000
_cell.angle_alpha   90.00
_cell.angle_beta   90.00
_cell.angle_gamma   90.00
#
_symmetry.space_group_name_H-M   'P 1'
#
loop_
_entity.id
_entity.type
_entity.pdbx_description
1 polymer ?
#
loop_
_entity_poly.entity_id
_entity_poly.type
_entity_poly.pdbx_seq_one_letter_code
_entity_poly.pdbx_strand_id
1 'polypeptide(L)'
;MMAWFFQLYRSLFSLTFDAWFNQFTIFFQNLRLRDMAGGLLTAAAVVGLVLLSERWIKASDEEKDIDGSQVQAQQEALLLGSLGMVFGILPTVLANRYINTVGYSHYGLPVSLAAALFIAAFVGTLSQKRTQTVVLNILVVFAVLAHFGIATQAKRDEAALKEFWWQVAWRVPALREGTTLVVQYPIAGMEGDGFGLMEAANVLYFPVQQSLVPVVYPISGLTPNSEHLPAIVDGTGEWVRTYRSHTSIFNYSNTLVLSQPTTGSCVHVLDGTQPLISIHDPVGIVLSAPSSNIDGVILDAEPTVPQEYIFGAEPERDWCYYFQKAELAAQMGNWDEVAALGEETFRLAYSPEDRVEWLPFLKAYAMTGNAERLEQLSKRVIGEKMIRSQICEMFGTIEQPLDESVRNVIDGSYCKGEN
;
A
#
# COMPACT_ATOMS: atom_id res chain seq x y z
N MET A 1 26.74 23.71 15.23
CA MET A 1 26.97 23.07 16.54
C MET A 1 25.67 22.77 17.28
N MET A 2 24.76 23.74 17.48
CA MET A 2 23.48 23.52 18.16
C MET A 2 22.57 22.49 17.45
N ALA A 3 22.51 22.52 16.12
CA ALA A 3 21.73 21.55 15.33
C ALA A 3 22.22 20.10 15.50
N TRP A 4 23.54 19.87 15.50
CA TRP A 4 24.12 18.55 15.70
C TRP A 4 23.88 18.00 17.09
N PHE A 5 23.91 18.86 18.12
CA PHE A 5 23.53 18.48 19.47
C PHE A 5 22.07 17.98 19.53
N PHE A 6 21.13 18.73 18.93
CA PHE A 6 19.73 18.31 18.87
C PHE A 6 19.53 17.02 18.07
N GLN A 7 20.25 16.83 16.95
CA GLN A 7 20.21 15.60 16.16
C GLN A 7 20.73 14.40 16.95
N LEU A 8 21.84 14.57 17.69
CA LEU A 8 22.39 13.54 18.57
C LEU A 8 21.42 13.19 19.69
N TYR A 9 20.88 14.19 20.39
CA TYR A 9 19.87 13.99 21.44
C TYR A 9 18.65 13.25 20.92
N ARG A 10 18.10 13.69 19.79
CA ARG A 10 16.95 13.03 19.14
C ARG A 10 17.25 11.58 18.78
N SER A 11 18.44 11.32 18.24
CA SER A 11 18.88 9.97 17.88
C SER A 11 19.01 9.06 19.10
N LEU A 12 19.60 9.56 20.19
CA LEU A 12 19.70 8.84 21.46
C LEU A 12 18.30 8.52 22.00
N PHE A 13 17.42 9.53 22.06
CA PHE A 13 16.05 9.34 22.53
C PHE A 13 15.29 8.31 21.69
N SER A 14 15.40 8.38 20.36
CA SER A 14 14.73 7.41 19.49
C SER A 14 15.25 5.98 19.67
N LEU A 15 16.55 5.79 19.89
CA LEU A 15 17.14 4.46 20.15
C LEU A 15 16.75 3.90 21.53
N THR A 16 16.71 4.73 22.56
CA THR A 16 16.46 4.27 23.94
C THR A 16 14.98 4.20 24.31
N PHE A 17 14.13 5.00 23.66
CA PHE A 17 12.72 5.15 24.03
C PHE A 17 11.78 4.86 22.85
N ASP A 18 11.85 5.63 21.76
CA ASP A 18 10.86 5.51 20.67
C ASP A 18 10.86 4.11 20.04
N ALA A 19 12.04 3.50 19.88
CA ALA A 19 12.18 2.17 19.31
C ALA A 19 11.41 1.09 20.09
N TRP A 20 11.25 1.27 21.40
CA TRP A 20 10.57 0.31 22.27
C TRP A 20 9.07 0.59 22.40
N PHE A 21 8.69 1.86 22.55
CA PHE A 21 7.31 2.23 22.89
C PHE A 21 6.50 2.77 21.71
N ASN A 22 7.10 3.63 20.88
CA ASN A 22 6.37 4.29 19.81
C ASN A 22 5.98 3.31 18.69
N GLN A 23 6.81 2.31 18.44
CA GLN A 23 6.52 1.27 17.44
C GLN A 23 5.28 0.45 17.78
N PHE A 24 5.05 0.16 19.07
CA PHE A 24 3.80 -0.48 19.51
C PHE A 24 2.58 0.39 19.20
N THR A 25 2.63 1.68 19.53
CA THR A 25 1.53 2.62 19.26
C THR A 25 1.21 2.69 17.77
N ILE A 26 2.25 2.77 16.92
CA ILE A 26 2.08 2.89 15.46
C ILE A 26 1.50 1.60 14.85
N PHE A 27 2.08 0.44 15.17
CA PHE A 27 1.82 -0.80 14.43
C PHE A 27 0.83 -1.74 15.10
N PHE A 28 0.64 -1.67 16.42
CA PHE A 28 -0.24 -2.60 17.13
C PHE A 28 -1.63 -2.02 17.42
N GLN A 29 -1.71 -0.73 17.78
CA GLN A 29 -2.98 -0.12 18.19
C GLN A 29 -3.99 0.03 17.02
N ASN A 30 -3.49 0.06 15.79
CA ASN A 30 -4.32 0.17 14.58
C ASN A 30 -4.74 -1.19 14.01
N LEU A 31 -4.40 -2.30 14.67
CA LEU A 31 -4.78 -3.63 14.21
C LEU A 31 -6.28 -3.91 14.42
N ARG A 32 -6.79 -4.88 13.66
CA ARG A 32 -8.14 -5.41 13.88
C ARG A 32 -8.15 -6.19 15.20
N LEU A 33 -9.28 -6.23 15.90
CA LEU A 33 -9.40 -6.89 17.21
C LEU A 33 -8.92 -8.36 17.20
N ARG A 34 -9.19 -9.09 16.11
CA ARG A 34 -8.71 -10.47 15.93
C ARG A 34 -7.18 -10.55 15.95
N ASP A 35 -6.50 -9.64 15.26
CA ASP A 35 -5.05 -9.63 15.17
C ASP A 35 -4.42 -9.12 16.47
N MET A 36 -5.07 -8.15 17.14
CA MET A 36 -4.66 -7.74 18.49
C MET A 36 -4.70 -8.91 19.47
N ALA A 37 -5.77 -9.72 19.45
CA ALA A 37 -5.86 -10.92 20.28
C ALA A 37 -4.73 -11.90 19.95
N GLY A 38 -4.42 -12.10 18.66
CA GLY A 38 -3.27 -12.89 18.22
C GLY A 38 -1.95 -12.40 18.81
N GLY A 39 -1.66 -11.11 18.71
CA GLY A 39 -0.42 -10.54 19.25
C GLY A 39 -0.34 -10.59 20.78
N LEU A 40 -1.46 -10.40 21.50
CA LEU A 40 -1.51 -10.56 22.95
C LEU A 40 -1.23 -12.01 23.38
N LEU A 41 -1.77 -13.00 22.66
CA LEU A 41 -1.46 -14.41 22.89
C LEU A 41 0.01 -14.72 22.62
N THR A 42 0.59 -14.18 21.53
CA THR A 42 2.02 -14.31 21.24
C THR A 42 2.87 -13.68 22.34
N ALA A 43 2.52 -12.48 22.82
CA ALA A 43 3.22 -11.83 23.92
C ALA A 43 3.14 -12.65 25.22
N ALA A 44 1.96 -13.19 25.56
CA ALA A 44 1.78 -14.05 26.72
C ALA A 44 2.62 -15.34 26.62
N ALA A 45 2.68 -15.95 25.44
CA ALA A 45 3.50 -17.14 25.18
C ALA A 45 5.01 -16.83 25.33
N VAL A 46 5.49 -15.71 24.75
CA VAL A 46 6.89 -15.30 24.86
C VAL A 46 7.26 -14.95 26.30
N VAL A 47 6.43 -14.21 27.02
CA VAL A 47 6.65 -13.94 28.46
C VAL A 47 6.65 -15.25 29.26
N GLY A 48 5.76 -16.18 28.94
CA GLY A 48 5.76 -17.52 29.53
C GLY A 48 7.10 -18.23 29.34
N LEU A 49 7.65 -18.20 28.11
CA LEU A 49 8.97 -18.76 27.80
C LEU A 49 10.10 -18.06 28.54
N VAL A 50 10.07 -16.72 28.65
CA VAL A 50 11.07 -15.94 29.40
C VAL A 50 11.02 -16.27 30.89
N LEU A 51 9.83 -16.40 31.48
CA LEU A 51 9.69 -16.76 32.89
C LEU A 51 10.10 -18.23 33.15
N LEU A 52 9.84 -19.12 32.20
CA LEU A 52 10.30 -20.51 32.27
C LEU A 52 11.83 -20.61 32.17
N SER A 53 12.44 -19.87 31.24
CA SER A 53 13.90 -19.83 31.11
C SER A 53 14.57 -19.23 32.33
N GLU A 54 14.01 -18.14 32.90
CA GLU A 54 14.49 -17.60 34.18
C GLU A 54 14.43 -18.63 35.31
N ARG A 55 13.34 -19.40 35.40
CA ARG A 55 13.21 -20.45 36.41
C ARG A 55 14.21 -21.57 36.22
N TRP A 56 14.47 -21.97 34.98
CA TRP A 56 15.45 -23.00 34.65
C TRP A 56 16.88 -22.55 34.97
N ILE A 57 17.24 -21.31 34.61
CA ILE A 57 18.56 -20.74 34.90
C ILE A 57 18.77 -20.61 36.42
N LYS A 58 17.78 -20.11 37.16
CA LYS A 58 17.84 -20.03 38.63
C LYS A 58 17.88 -21.41 39.30
N ALA A 59 17.32 -22.44 38.69
CA ALA A 59 17.39 -23.81 39.21
C ALA A 59 18.75 -24.48 38.91
N SER A 60 19.48 -24.00 37.89
CA SER A 60 20.84 -24.47 37.56
C SER A 60 21.96 -23.70 38.25
N ASP A 61 21.70 -22.48 38.72
CA ASP A 61 22.66 -21.69 39.47
C ASP A 61 22.65 -22.10 40.95
N GLU A 62 23.73 -22.74 41.42
CA GLU A 62 24.08 -22.75 42.84
C GLU A 62 24.32 -21.30 43.27
N GLU A 63 23.67 -20.89 44.37
CA GLU A 63 23.60 -19.54 44.91
C GLU A 63 25.00 -18.90 45.06
N LYS A 64 25.47 -18.20 44.01
CA LYS A 64 26.66 -17.35 44.08
C LYS A 64 26.23 -15.97 44.57
N ASP A 65 26.74 -15.59 45.73
CA ASP A 65 26.62 -14.24 46.27
C ASP A 65 27.00 -13.19 45.21
N ILE A 66 26.30 -12.04 45.25
CA ILE A 66 26.55 -10.89 44.38
C ILE A 66 27.94 -10.34 44.72
N ASP A 67 28.96 -10.80 43.97
CA ASP A 67 30.34 -10.40 44.13
C ASP A 67 30.63 -9.05 43.44
N GLY A 68 31.68 -8.34 43.89
CA GLY A 68 32.10 -7.05 43.33
C GLY A 68 32.37 -7.08 41.81
N SER A 69 32.67 -8.26 41.26
CA SER A 69 32.82 -8.51 39.83
C SER A 69 31.54 -8.26 39.01
N GLN A 70 30.35 -8.50 39.58
CA GLN A 70 29.07 -8.31 38.89
C GLN A 70 28.71 -6.82 38.78
N VAL A 71 29.00 -6.04 39.82
CA VAL A 71 28.82 -4.57 39.82
C VAL A 71 29.76 -3.92 38.80
N GLN A 72 31.01 -4.39 38.73
CA GLN A 72 31.98 -3.90 37.76
C GLN A 72 31.53 -4.20 36.32
N ALA A 73 31.12 -5.44 36.02
CA ALA A 73 30.64 -5.81 34.70
C ALA A 73 29.43 -4.97 34.24
N GLN A 74 28.55 -4.62 35.18
CA GLN A 74 27.40 -3.77 34.90
C GLN A 74 27.80 -2.32 34.59
N GLN A 75 28.75 -1.75 35.34
CA GLN A 75 29.29 -0.42 35.06
C GLN A 75 30.02 -0.38 33.72
N GLU A 76 30.77 -1.43 33.40
CA GLU A 76 31.43 -1.60 32.09
C GLU A 76 30.38 -1.67 30.96
N ALA A 77 29.30 -2.43 31.13
CA ALA A 77 28.21 -2.50 30.15
C ALA A 77 27.49 -1.16 29.95
N LEU A 78 27.25 -0.40 31.03
CA LEU A 78 26.70 0.96 30.94
C LEU A 78 27.63 1.90 30.17
N LEU A 79 28.93 1.87 30.46
CA LEU A 79 29.92 2.71 29.81
C LEU A 79 30.05 2.34 28.32
N LEU A 80 30.23 1.06 28.02
CA LEU A 80 30.36 0.56 26.65
C LEU A 80 29.10 0.81 25.83
N GLY A 81 27.91 0.59 26.39
CA GLY A 81 26.64 0.89 25.74
C GLY A 81 26.48 2.39 25.46
N SER A 82 26.83 3.25 26.42
CA SER A 82 26.76 4.71 26.27
C SER A 82 27.73 5.22 25.20
N LEU A 83 29.00 4.81 25.28
CA LEU A 83 30.02 5.21 24.30
C LEU A 83 29.69 4.64 22.91
N GLY A 84 29.27 3.38 22.84
CA GLY A 84 28.85 2.74 21.60
C GLY A 84 27.68 3.47 20.94
N MET A 85 26.69 3.93 21.71
CA MET A 85 25.61 4.76 21.18
C MET A 85 26.12 6.10 20.65
N VAL A 86 26.88 6.86 21.45
CA VAL A 86 27.36 8.20 21.05
C VAL A 86 28.26 8.12 19.81
N PHE A 87 29.24 7.22 19.80
CA PHE A 87 30.16 7.07 18.67
C PHE A 87 29.52 6.39 17.46
N GLY A 88 28.55 5.50 17.67
CA GLY A 88 27.77 4.89 16.59
C GLY A 88 26.84 5.88 15.88
N ILE A 89 26.28 6.85 16.62
CA ILE A 89 25.41 7.91 16.06
C ILE A 89 26.22 8.99 15.34
N LEU A 90 27.46 9.22 15.77
CA LEU A 90 28.27 10.35 15.31
C LEU A 90 28.38 10.45 13.78
N PRO A 91 28.66 9.38 13.01
CA PRO A 91 28.68 9.45 11.55
C PRO A 91 27.35 9.94 10.94
N THR A 92 26.22 9.49 11.48
CA THR A 92 24.87 9.90 11.04
C THR A 92 24.64 11.39 11.25
N VAL A 93 25.02 11.91 12.42
CA VAL A 93 24.89 13.34 12.75
C VAL A 93 25.85 14.20 11.94
N LEU A 94 27.09 13.74 11.72
CA LEU A 94 28.06 14.43 10.86
C LEU A 94 27.60 14.50 9.41
N ALA A 95 26.83 13.52 8.94
CA ALA A 95 26.15 13.54 7.65
C ALA A 95 24.88 14.41 7.63
N ASN A 96 24.62 15.20 8.67
CA ASN A 96 23.44 16.04 8.85
C ASN A 96 22.13 15.22 8.82
N ARG A 97 22.18 13.99 9.33
CA ARG A 97 21.04 13.09 9.53
C ARG A 97 20.83 12.85 11.03
N TYR A 98 19.74 12.18 11.37
CA TYR A 98 19.43 11.74 12.72
C TYR A 98 18.66 10.43 12.64
N ILE A 99 18.68 9.66 13.72
CA ILE A 99 17.94 8.39 13.80
C ILE A 99 16.51 8.70 14.25
N ASN A 100 15.54 8.09 13.58
CA ASN A 100 14.14 8.08 13.97
C ASN A 100 13.55 6.68 13.70
N THR A 101 12.31 6.43 14.07
CA THR A 101 11.68 5.11 13.89
C THR A 101 10.82 5.01 12.61
N VAL A 102 11.03 5.88 11.63
CA VAL A 102 10.24 5.93 10.39
C VAL A 102 11.18 6.00 9.18
N GLY A 103 11.51 7.20 8.67
CA GLY A 103 12.30 7.35 7.43
C GLY A 103 13.82 7.18 7.55
N TYR A 104 14.38 7.28 8.75
CA TYR A 104 15.83 7.22 9.03
C TYR A 104 16.18 6.13 10.06
N SER A 105 15.32 5.12 10.17
CA SER A 105 15.47 3.98 11.10
C SER A 105 16.69 3.10 10.80
N HIS A 106 17.07 2.96 9.53
CA HIS A 106 18.22 2.15 9.12
C HIS A 106 19.55 2.63 9.70
N TYR A 107 19.70 3.94 10.00
CA TYR A 107 20.88 4.46 10.67
C TYR A 107 21.00 3.97 12.13
N GLY A 108 19.91 3.47 12.72
CA GLY A 108 19.91 2.86 14.05
C GLY A 108 20.42 1.42 14.08
N LEU A 109 20.48 0.73 12.94
CA LEU A 109 20.85 -0.70 12.90
C LEU A 109 22.24 -0.97 13.50
N PRO A 110 23.32 -0.24 13.12
CA PRO A 110 24.66 -0.47 13.69
C PRO A 110 24.74 -0.13 15.19
N VAL A 111 23.86 0.76 15.66
CA VAL A 111 23.86 1.29 17.04
C VAL A 111 22.95 0.49 17.98
N SER A 112 22.04 -0.31 17.42
CA SER A 112 21.01 -1.05 18.16
C SER A 112 21.57 -1.96 19.25
N LEU A 113 22.70 -2.63 19.00
CA LEU A 113 23.35 -3.50 19.99
C LEU A 113 23.88 -2.71 21.19
N ALA A 114 24.48 -1.54 20.96
CA ALA A 114 24.96 -0.68 22.03
C ALA A 114 23.79 -0.13 22.88
N ALA A 115 22.67 0.20 22.22
CA ALA A 115 21.45 0.61 22.90
C ALA A 115 20.85 -0.52 23.75
N ALA A 116 20.79 -1.75 23.22
CA ALA A 116 20.31 -2.92 23.96
C ALA A 116 21.19 -3.21 25.19
N LEU A 117 22.52 -3.16 25.04
CA LEU A 117 23.46 -3.33 26.14
C LEU A 117 23.27 -2.26 27.23
N PHE A 118 23.16 -0.99 26.81
CA PHE A 118 22.90 0.12 27.72
C PHE A 118 21.60 -0.07 28.50
N ILE A 119 20.50 -0.40 27.81
CA ILE A 119 19.18 -0.59 28.44
C ILE A 119 19.21 -1.77 29.42
N ALA A 120 19.79 -2.90 29.03
CA ALA A 120 19.91 -4.06 29.91
C ALA A 120 20.70 -3.72 31.19
N ALA A 121 21.85 -3.07 31.04
CA ALA A 121 22.68 -2.65 32.17
C ALA A 121 22.00 -1.58 33.03
N PHE A 122 21.27 -0.65 32.41
CA PHE A 122 20.48 0.39 33.08
C PHE A 122 19.35 -0.21 33.91
N VAL A 123 18.60 -1.17 33.36
CA VAL A 123 17.57 -1.90 34.11
C VAL A 123 18.19 -2.67 35.28
N GLY A 124 19.39 -3.22 35.11
CA GLY A 124 20.13 -3.85 36.19
C GLY A 124 20.45 -2.93 37.37
N THR A 125 20.41 -1.59 37.21
CA THR A 125 20.74 -0.65 38.30
C THR A 125 19.61 -0.49 39.31
N LEU A 126 18.40 -0.96 38.96
CA LEU A 126 17.23 -0.91 39.82
C LEU A 126 17.46 -1.81 41.05
N SER A 127 17.23 -1.28 42.25
CA SER A 127 17.63 -1.96 43.49
C SER A 127 16.90 -3.28 43.76
N GLN A 128 15.70 -3.48 43.20
CA GLN A 128 14.87 -4.66 43.43
C GLN A 128 14.87 -5.59 42.21
N LYS A 129 15.30 -6.84 42.39
CA LYS A 129 15.27 -7.88 41.32
C LYS A 129 13.87 -8.06 40.72
N ARG A 130 12.82 -7.95 41.53
CA ARG A 130 11.43 -7.99 41.04
C ARG A 130 11.13 -6.86 40.07
N THR A 131 11.58 -5.64 40.36
CA THR A 131 11.40 -4.49 39.46
C THR A 131 12.20 -4.66 38.17
N GLN A 132 13.43 -5.18 38.24
CA GLN A 132 14.23 -5.51 37.06
C GLN A 132 13.46 -6.46 36.13
N THR A 133 12.99 -7.59 36.67
CA THR A 133 12.19 -8.58 35.93
C THR A 133 10.91 -7.97 35.35
N VAL A 134 10.19 -7.14 36.11
CA VAL A 134 8.97 -6.49 35.60
C VAL A 134 9.29 -5.56 34.44
N VAL A 135 10.31 -4.71 34.56
CA VAL A 135 10.70 -3.77 33.49
C VAL A 135 11.16 -4.52 32.24
N LEU A 136 11.98 -5.56 32.38
CA LEU A 136 12.40 -6.39 31.24
C LEU A 136 11.22 -7.06 30.55
N ASN A 137 10.28 -7.63 31.32
CA ASN A 137 9.08 -8.25 30.75
C ASN A 137 8.20 -7.22 30.03
N ILE A 138 8.08 -5.99 30.55
CA ILE A 138 7.38 -4.92 29.84
C ILE A 138 8.08 -4.64 28.51
N LEU A 139 9.40 -4.44 28.48
CA LEU A 139 10.15 -4.20 27.24
C LEU A 139 9.96 -5.34 26.23
N VAL A 140 9.99 -6.60 26.69
CA VAL A 140 9.74 -7.78 25.85
C VAL A 140 8.32 -7.76 25.29
N VAL A 141 7.29 -7.48 26.12
CA VAL A 141 5.90 -7.39 25.66
C VAL A 141 5.76 -6.32 24.58
N PHE A 142 6.28 -5.11 24.82
CA PHE A 142 6.20 -4.03 23.84
C PHE A 142 6.93 -4.38 22.53
N ALA A 143 8.11 -4.99 22.61
CA ALA A 143 8.85 -5.44 21.44
C ALA A 143 8.07 -6.51 20.65
N VAL A 144 7.52 -7.53 21.33
CA VAL A 144 6.73 -8.59 20.68
C VAL A 144 5.49 -8.01 19.99
N LEU A 145 4.75 -7.15 20.68
CA LEU A 145 3.54 -6.54 20.11
C LEU A 145 3.86 -5.63 18.92
N ALA A 146 4.93 -4.83 19.00
CA ALA A 146 5.41 -4.01 17.89
C ALA A 146 5.79 -4.87 16.68
N HIS A 147 6.63 -5.90 16.86
CA HIS A 147 7.05 -6.79 15.77
C HIS A 147 5.88 -7.59 15.19
N PHE A 148 4.94 -8.03 16.02
CA PHE A 148 3.71 -8.69 15.55
C PHE A 148 2.88 -7.74 14.68
N GLY A 149 2.73 -6.48 15.11
CA GLY A 149 2.03 -5.45 14.33
C GLY A 149 2.72 -5.17 13.00
N ILE A 150 4.04 -4.99 13.01
CA ILE A 150 4.84 -4.79 11.78
C ILE A 150 4.65 -5.96 10.82
N ALA A 151 4.78 -7.21 11.30
CA ALA A 151 4.62 -8.40 10.47
C ALA A 151 3.19 -8.54 9.92
N THR A 152 2.18 -8.20 10.72
CA THR A 152 0.77 -8.24 10.31
C THR A 152 0.48 -7.19 9.25
N GLN A 153 1.02 -5.97 9.40
CA GLN A 153 0.89 -4.91 8.42
C GLN A 153 1.59 -5.29 7.12
N ALA A 154 2.84 -5.73 7.17
CA ALA A 154 3.61 -6.16 6.00
C ALA A 154 2.89 -7.26 5.21
N LYS A 155 2.32 -8.26 5.88
CA LYS A 155 1.52 -9.31 5.23
C LYS A 155 0.29 -8.76 4.51
N ARG A 156 -0.38 -7.74 5.06
CA ARG A 156 -1.55 -7.10 4.44
C ARG A 156 -1.15 -6.27 3.24
N ASP A 157 -0.07 -5.50 3.36
CA ASP A 157 0.45 -4.66 2.29
C ASP A 157 0.94 -5.51 1.12
N GLU A 158 1.66 -6.60 1.39
CA GLU A 158 2.09 -7.58 0.38
C GLU A 158 0.89 -8.21 -0.35
N ALA A 159 -0.15 -8.60 0.39
CA ALA A 159 -1.37 -9.16 -0.21
C ALA A 159 -2.09 -8.14 -1.10
N ALA A 160 -2.17 -6.87 -0.66
CA ALA A 160 -2.80 -5.80 -1.43
C ALA A 160 -1.99 -5.44 -2.69
N LEU A 161 -0.66 -5.36 -2.61
CA LEU A 161 0.21 -5.12 -3.76
C LEU A 161 0.13 -6.26 -4.78
N LYS A 162 0.12 -7.51 -4.31
CA LYS A 162 -0.11 -8.67 -5.17
C LYS A 162 -1.43 -8.53 -5.93
N GLU A 163 -2.52 -8.31 -5.20
CA GLU A 163 -3.86 -8.19 -5.78
C GLU A 163 -3.92 -7.06 -6.82
N PHE A 164 -3.40 -5.88 -6.46
CA PHE A 164 -3.34 -4.72 -7.35
C PHE A 164 -2.61 -5.04 -8.66
N TRP A 165 -1.38 -5.55 -8.60
CA TRP A 165 -0.58 -5.75 -9.82
C TRP A 165 -1.05 -6.92 -10.68
N TRP A 166 -1.66 -7.95 -10.09
CA TRP A 166 -2.34 -9.00 -10.87
C TRP A 166 -3.55 -8.46 -11.61
N GLN A 167 -4.38 -7.62 -10.96
CA GLN A 167 -5.50 -6.96 -11.63
C GLN A 167 -5.03 -6.03 -12.75
N VAL A 168 -3.98 -5.24 -12.53
CA VAL A 168 -3.37 -4.41 -13.58
C VAL A 168 -2.91 -5.27 -14.76
N ALA A 169 -2.24 -6.40 -14.51
CA ALA A 169 -1.79 -7.29 -15.58
C ALA A 169 -2.96 -7.94 -16.35
N TRP A 170 -4.08 -8.25 -15.68
CA TRP A 170 -5.27 -8.75 -16.36
C TRP A 170 -5.93 -7.70 -17.27
N ARG A 171 -5.87 -6.42 -16.87
CA ARG A 171 -6.52 -5.26 -17.50
C ARG A 171 -5.70 -4.56 -18.56
N VAL A 172 -4.38 -4.55 -18.42
CA VAL A 172 -3.43 -3.77 -19.22
C VAL A 172 -2.45 -4.75 -19.86
N PRO A 173 -2.66 -5.15 -21.12
CA PRO A 173 -1.80 -6.13 -21.80
C PRO A 173 -0.34 -5.64 -21.92
N ALA A 174 -0.17 -4.39 -22.35
CA ALA A 174 1.10 -3.69 -22.38
C ALA A 174 0.90 -2.18 -22.19
N LEU A 175 1.97 -1.49 -21.77
CA LEU A 175 2.01 -0.04 -21.61
C LEU A 175 2.91 0.60 -22.67
N ARG A 176 2.54 1.80 -23.12
CA ARG A 176 3.37 2.63 -23.98
C ARG A 176 4.53 3.25 -23.18
N GLU A 177 5.71 3.28 -23.78
CA GLU A 177 6.86 4.01 -23.21
C GLU A 177 6.54 5.50 -23.08
N GLY A 178 7.08 6.15 -22.04
CA GLY A 178 6.84 7.56 -21.73
C GLY A 178 5.51 7.83 -21.04
N THR A 179 4.73 6.80 -20.68
CA THR A 179 3.54 6.96 -19.83
C THR A 179 3.94 7.22 -18.38
N THR A 180 3.30 8.22 -17.78
CA THR A 180 3.41 8.53 -16.35
C THR A 180 2.23 7.92 -15.62
N LEU A 181 2.48 6.95 -14.74
CA LEU A 181 1.41 6.35 -13.93
C LEU A 181 1.08 7.26 -12.74
N VAL A 182 -0.20 7.58 -12.57
CA VAL A 182 -0.73 8.22 -11.36
C VAL A 182 -1.50 7.15 -10.60
N VAL A 183 -0.97 6.69 -9.47
CA VAL A 183 -1.50 5.49 -8.82
C VAL A 183 -1.97 5.77 -7.40
N GLN A 184 -3.14 5.25 -7.08
CA GLN A 184 -3.68 5.15 -5.72
C GLN A 184 -3.82 3.68 -5.33
N TYR A 185 -3.09 3.28 -4.30
CA TYR A 185 -3.22 1.95 -3.70
C TYR A 185 -4.37 1.90 -2.68
N PRO A 186 -4.91 0.71 -2.35
CA PRO A 186 -6.09 0.59 -1.47
C PRO A 186 -5.80 0.79 0.02
N ILE A 187 -4.52 0.80 0.42
CA ILE A 187 -4.07 1.05 1.79
C ILE A 187 -3.17 2.28 1.76
N ALA A 188 -3.55 3.30 2.54
CA ALA A 188 -2.82 4.56 2.59
C ALA A 188 -1.37 4.38 3.06
N GLY A 189 -0.43 5.02 2.36
CA GLY A 189 0.98 5.01 2.71
C GLY A 189 1.80 3.90 2.05
N MET A 190 1.17 3.02 1.26
CA MET A 190 1.87 2.01 0.46
C MET A 190 2.71 2.62 -0.67
N GLU A 191 2.45 3.86 -1.06
CA GLU A 191 3.07 4.50 -2.21
C GLU A 191 4.52 4.97 -1.97
N GLY A 192 4.99 4.92 -0.71
CA GLY A 192 6.39 5.17 -0.34
C GLY A 192 6.91 6.56 -0.73
N ASP A 193 8.16 6.62 -1.20
CA ASP A 193 8.80 7.85 -1.71
C ASP A 193 8.59 8.06 -3.23
N GLY A 194 7.63 7.34 -3.82
CA GLY A 194 7.27 7.37 -5.24
C GLY A 194 8.08 6.44 -6.14
N PHE A 195 9.30 6.03 -5.76
CA PHE A 195 10.13 5.17 -6.63
C PHE A 195 9.65 3.71 -6.68
N GLY A 196 9.20 3.15 -5.55
CA GLY A 196 8.74 1.76 -5.51
C GLY A 196 7.57 1.47 -6.48
N LEU A 197 6.79 2.50 -6.80
CA LEU A 197 5.64 2.41 -7.70
C LEU A 197 6.05 2.16 -9.16
N MET A 198 6.97 2.97 -9.67
CA MET A 198 7.47 2.81 -11.03
C MET A 198 8.31 1.54 -11.18
N GLU A 199 9.00 1.11 -10.12
CA GLU A 199 9.83 -0.09 -10.15
C GLU A 199 8.99 -1.34 -10.44
N ALA A 200 7.88 -1.53 -9.74
CA ALA A 200 6.97 -2.65 -9.99
C ALA A 200 6.43 -2.65 -11.43
N ALA A 201 5.98 -1.48 -11.92
CA ALA A 201 5.47 -1.35 -13.28
C ALA A 201 6.53 -1.66 -14.35
N ASN A 202 7.76 -1.17 -14.18
CA ASN A 202 8.85 -1.41 -15.12
C ASN A 202 9.32 -2.86 -15.09
N VAL A 203 9.36 -3.51 -13.93
CA VAL A 203 9.66 -4.95 -13.84
C VAL A 203 8.60 -5.79 -14.54
N LEU A 204 7.33 -5.37 -14.47
CA LEU A 204 6.23 -6.05 -15.14
C LEU A 204 6.29 -5.87 -16.66
N TYR A 205 6.27 -4.63 -17.16
CA TYR A 205 6.09 -4.33 -18.58
C TYR A 205 7.40 -4.14 -19.38
N PHE A 206 8.50 -3.83 -18.70
CA PHE A 206 9.81 -3.57 -19.31
C PHE A 206 10.93 -4.38 -18.64
N PRO A 207 10.84 -5.72 -18.57
CA PRO A 207 11.76 -6.57 -17.80
C PRO A 207 13.18 -6.67 -18.41
N VAL A 208 13.43 -6.02 -19.55
CA VAL A 208 14.71 -6.09 -20.25
C VAL A 208 15.77 -5.33 -19.47
N GLN A 209 16.85 -6.02 -19.10
CA GLN A 209 17.96 -5.42 -18.37
C GLN A 209 18.65 -4.33 -19.20
N GLN A 210 18.90 -3.18 -18.56
CA GLN A 210 19.67 -2.09 -19.13
C GLN A 210 21.06 -2.04 -18.50
N SER A 211 22.08 -1.76 -19.30
CA SER A 211 23.47 -1.55 -18.83
C SER A 211 23.85 -0.06 -18.71
N LEU A 212 22.88 0.85 -18.92
CA LEU A 212 23.11 2.29 -18.88
C LEU A 212 23.22 2.78 -17.42
N VAL A 213 24.13 3.73 -17.17
CA VAL A 213 24.22 4.45 -15.89
C VAL A 213 24.25 5.96 -16.18
N PRO A 214 23.25 6.74 -15.72
CA PRO A 214 22.10 6.30 -14.93
C PRO A 214 21.12 5.44 -15.76
N VAL A 215 20.43 4.52 -15.08
CA VAL A 215 19.32 3.74 -15.63
C VAL A 215 18.17 4.71 -15.91
N VAL A 216 17.58 4.64 -17.10
CA VAL A 216 16.42 5.47 -17.48
C VAL A 216 15.20 4.57 -17.58
N TYR A 217 14.22 4.80 -16.70
CA TYR A 217 13.00 4.02 -16.68
C TYR A 217 12.09 4.37 -17.87
N PRO A 218 11.64 3.38 -18.67
CA PRO A 218 10.68 3.60 -19.77
C PRO A 218 9.36 4.23 -19.33
N ILE A 219 8.89 3.94 -18.12
CA ILE A 219 7.71 4.55 -17.52
C ILE A 219 8.03 5.11 -16.13
N SER A 220 7.33 6.16 -15.75
CA SER A 220 7.43 6.78 -14.43
C SER A 220 6.13 6.59 -13.64
N GLY A 221 6.18 6.86 -12.35
CA GLY A 221 5.07 6.61 -11.45
C GLY A 221 5.07 7.60 -10.29
N LEU A 222 3.92 8.19 -10.01
CA LEU A 222 3.73 9.18 -8.95
C LEU A 222 2.37 9.03 -8.26
N THR A 223 2.21 9.76 -7.16
CA THR A 223 0.95 9.86 -6.42
C THR A 223 0.35 11.25 -6.56
N PRO A 224 -1.00 11.39 -6.55
CA PRO A 224 -1.68 12.68 -6.63
C PRO A 224 -1.65 13.41 -5.28
N ASN A 225 -0.45 13.71 -4.79
CA ASN A 225 -0.21 14.45 -3.54
C ASN A 225 -0.12 15.97 -3.80
N SER A 226 0.00 16.78 -2.74
CA SER A 226 0.05 18.25 -2.85
C SER A 226 1.18 18.80 -3.71
N GLU A 227 2.26 18.04 -3.91
CA GLU A 227 3.40 18.44 -4.75
C GLU A 227 3.09 18.22 -6.24
N HIS A 228 2.53 17.07 -6.60
CA HIS A 228 2.32 16.68 -8.01
C HIS A 228 0.94 17.04 -8.56
N LEU A 229 -0.09 17.07 -7.71
CA LEU A 229 -1.49 17.26 -8.13
C LEU A 229 -1.71 18.51 -9.02
N PRO A 230 -1.13 19.69 -8.73
CA PRO A 230 -1.30 20.85 -9.60
C PRO A 230 -0.81 20.61 -11.03
N ALA A 231 0.32 19.91 -11.20
CA ALA A 231 0.88 19.61 -12.52
C ALA A 231 0.10 18.50 -13.26
N ILE A 232 -0.40 17.51 -12.53
CA ILE A 232 -1.28 16.47 -13.09
C ILE A 232 -2.56 17.09 -13.64
N VAL A 233 -3.22 17.96 -12.85
CA VAL A 233 -4.47 18.61 -13.25
C VAL A 233 -4.26 19.56 -14.42
N ASP A 234 -3.16 20.30 -14.43
CA ASP A 234 -2.81 21.16 -15.56
C ASP A 234 -2.53 20.34 -16.83
N GLY A 235 -2.03 19.11 -16.68
CA GLY A 235 -1.78 18.19 -17.80
C GLY A 235 -0.67 18.68 -18.72
N THR A 236 0.19 19.60 -18.26
CA THR A 236 1.29 20.14 -19.06
C THR A 236 2.64 20.02 -18.39
N GLY A 237 3.67 19.91 -19.23
CA GLY A 237 5.04 19.93 -18.81
C GLY A 237 5.63 18.55 -18.52
N GLU A 238 6.94 18.58 -18.34
CA GLU A 238 7.75 17.41 -18.05
C GLU A 238 8.65 17.73 -16.86
N TRP A 239 8.79 16.77 -15.96
CA TRP A 239 9.71 16.85 -14.85
C TRP A 239 10.68 15.68 -14.89
N VAL A 240 11.98 15.97 -14.86
CA VAL A 240 13.03 14.94 -14.84
C VAL A 240 13.62 14.89 -13.43
N ARG A 241 13.60 13.70 -12.82
CA ARG A 241 14.24 13.46 -11.54
C ARG A 241 15.34 12.43 -11.69
N THR A 242 16.54 12.79 -11.26
CA THR A 242 17.65 11.86 -11.14
C THR A 242 17.99 11.68 -9.67
N TYR A 243 17.99 10.43 -9.20
CA TYR A 243 18.38 10.06 -7.85
C TYR A 243 19.36 8.90 -7.89
N ARG A 244 20.58 9.12 -7.39
CA ARG A 244 21.69 8.17 -7.47
C ARG A 244 21.94 7.74 -8.93
N SER A 245 21.84 6.45 -9.23
CA SER A 245 22.04 5.86 -10.56
C SER A 245 20.75 5.72 -11.37
N HIS A 246 19.66 6.41 -10.98
CA HIS A 246 18.33 6.22 -11.56
C HIS A 246 17.75 7.55 -12.03
N THR A 247 17.15 7.54 -13.22
CA THR A 247 16.50 8.71 -13.84
C THR A 247 15.09 8.34 -14.29
N SER A 248 14.13 9.20 -13.94
CA SER A 248 12.73 9.05 -14.29
C SER A 248 12.22 10.35 -14.92
N ILE A 249 11.40 10.20 -15.97
CA ILE A 249 10.80 11.32 -16.71
C ILE A 249 9.29 11.27 -16.46
N PHE A 250 8.77 12.32 -15.83
CA PHE A 250 7.36 12.49 -15.51
C PHE A 250 6.74 13.44 -16.52
N ASN A 251 6.05 12.88 -17.51
CA ASN A 251 5.31 13.63 -18.52
C ASN A 251 3.84 13.77 -18.08
N TYR A 252 3.45 14.97 -17.65
CA TYR A 252 2.10 15.24 -17.16
C TYR A 252 1.05 15.30 -18.27
N SER A 253 1.47 15.44 -19.53
CA SER A 253 0.58 15.36 -20.71
C SER A 253 0.30 13.93 -21.16
N ASN A 254 0.96 12.94 -20.56
CA ASN A 254 0.77 11.52 -20.86
C ASN A 254 0.61 10.70 -19.57
N THR A 255 -0.33 11.13 -18.73
CA THR A 255 -0.66 10.46 -17.47
C THR A 255 -1.69 9.36 -17.66
N LEU A 256 -1.49 8.18 -17.06
CA LEU A 256 -2.52 7.15 -16.93
C LEU A 256 -2.85 7.00 -15.45
N VAL A 257 -4.11 7.20 -15.07
CA VAL A 257 -4.55 7.16 -13.68
C VAL A 257 -5.07 5.75 -13.36
N LEU A 258 -4.53 5.15 -12.30
CA LEU A 258 -4.95 3.87 -11.76
C LEU A 258 -5.37 4.07 -10.31
N SER A 259 -6.57 3.65 -9.95
CA SER A 259 -7.04 3.74 -8.57
C SER A 259 -7.59 2.40 -8.12
N GLN A 260 -7.20 1.97 -6.93
CA GLN A 260 -7.94 0.96 -6.19
C GLN A 260 -8.51 1.63 -4.93
N PRO A 261 -9.78 2.09 -4.96
CA PRO A 261 -10.34 2.93 -3.89
C PRO A 261 -10.27 2.29 -2.50
N THR A 262 -10.53 0.98 -2.41
CA THR A 262 -10.50 0.21 -1.17
C THR A 262 -9.98 -1.21 -1.43
N THR A 263 -9.68 -1.98 -0.38
CA THR A 263 -9.30 -3.39 -0.52
C THR A 263 -10.42 -4.30 -1.04
N GLY A 264 -11.66 -3.82 -1.06
CA GLY A 264 -12.81 -4.54 -1.64
C GLY A 264 -13.17 -4.07 -3.05
N SER A 265 -12.54 -2.98 -3.52
CA SER A 265 -12.70 -2.48 -4.88
C SER A 265 -11.66 -3.13 -5.80
N CYS A 266 -11.99 -3.26 -7.07
CA CYS A 266 -11.07 -3.60 -8.12
C CYS A 266 -10.20 -2.39 -8.51
N VAL A 267 -9.12 -2.65 -9.25
CA VAL A 267 -8.31 -1.59 -9.84
C VAL A 267 -9.06 -0.95 -11.01
N HIS A 268 -9.30 0.34 -10.94
CA HIS A 268 -9.86 1.13 -12.04
C HIS A 268 -8.72 1.75 -12.84
N VAL A 269 -8.62 1.40 -14.12
CA VAL A 269 -7.74 2.09 -15.08
C VAL A 269 -8.58 3.15 -15.78
N LEU A 270 -8.41 4.40 -15.40
CA LEU A 270 -9.36 5.46 -15.73
C LEU A 270 -9.20 5.94 -17.17
N ASP A 271 -10.31 6.01 -17.89
CA ASP A 271 -10.44 6.78 -19.12
C ASP A 271 -10.80 8.22 -18.75
N GLY A 272 -9.98 9.21 -19.15
CA GLY A 272 -10.22 10.61 -18.82
C GLY A 272 -11.48 11.21 -19.44
N THR A 273 -12.05 10.57 -20.47
CA THR A 273 -13.29 11.02 -21.11
C THR A 273 -14.55 10.59 -20.37
N GLN A 274 -14.53 9.40 -19.76
CA GLN A 274 -15.64 8.82 -18.99
C GLN A 274 -15.08 8.07 -17.78
N PRO A 275 -14.49 8.76 -16.80
CA PRO A 275 -13.78 8.10 -15.72
C PRO A 275 -14.73 7.38 -14.78
N LEU A 276 -14.33 6.17 -14.38
CA LEU A 276 -15.04 5.35 -13.41
C LEU A 276 -14.69 5.80 -11.98
N ILE A 277 -15.47 6.73 -11.41
CA ILE A 277 -15.19 7.31 -10.10
C ILE A 277 -15.98 6.64 -8.98
N SER A 278 -15.27 6.02 -8.05
CA SER A 278 -15.84 5.45 -6.83
C SER A 278 -16.19 6.54 -5.81
N ILE A 279 -17.22 6.29 -4.99
CA ILE A 279 -17.51 7.13 -3.81
C ILE A 279 -16.37 7.12 -2.78
N HIS A 280 -15.45 6.16 -2.88
CA HIS A 280 -14.30 5.99 -2.00
C HIS A 280 -13.01 6.59 -2.58
N ASP A 281 -13.02 7.06 -3.84
CA ASP A 281 -11.84 7.69 -4.42
C ASP A 281 -11.47 8.97 -3.68
N PRO A 282 -10.18 9.17 -3.35
CA PRO A 282 -9.73 10.42 -2.75
C PRO A 282 -9.84 11.57 -3.76
N VAL A 283 -10.01 12.79 -3.25
CA VAL A 283 -10.15 14.01 -4.07
C VAL A 283 -9.01 14.16 -5.10
N GLY A 284 -7.78 13.76 -4.74
CA GLY A 284 -6.65 13.78 -5.67
C GLY A 284 -6.87 12.92 -6.92
N ILE A 285 -7.50 11.76 -6.78
CA ILE A 285 -7.85 10.89 -7.91
C ILE A 285 -8.99 11.49 -8.72
N VAL A 286 -10.05 11.96 -8.07
CA VAL A 286 -11.19 12.61 -8.74
C VAL A 286 -10.73 13.79 -9.60
N LEU A 287 -9.81 14.62 -9.10
CA LEU A 287 -9.26 15.75 -9.82
C LEU A 287 -8.28 15.35 -10.92
N SER A 288 -7.57 14.22 -10.76
CA SER A 288 -6.60 13.73 -11.76
C SER A 288 -7.27 12.95 -12.89
N ALA A 289 -8.46 12.39 -12.66
CA ALA A 289 -9.11 11.47 -13.58
C ALA A 289 -9.31 12.06 -15.00
N PRO A 290 -9.75 13.33 -15.20
CA PRO A 290 -9.89 13.90 -16.54
C PRO A 290 -8.57 14.02 -17.31
N SER A 291 -7.43 14.07 -16.62
CA SER A 291 -6.10 14.10 -17.24
C SER A 291 -5.60 12.70 -17.64
N SER A 292 -6.35 11.63 -17.32
CA SER A 292 -5.96 10.26 -17.67
C SER A 292 -6.07 9.99 -19.17
N ASN A 293 -4.97 9.55 -19.77
CA ASN A 293 -4.84 9.17 -21.16
C ASN A 293 -4.85 7.65 -21.31
N ILE A 294 -6.02 7.11 -21.65
CA ILE A 294 -6.25 5.67 -21.79
C ILE A 294 -5.45 5.04 -22.96
N ASP A 295 -5.00 5.84 -23.93
CA ASP A 295 -4.16 5.41 -25.06
C ASP A 295 -2.75 4.98 -24.65
N GLY A 296 -2.38 5.20 -23.38
CA GLY A 296 -1.19 4.60 -22.76
C GLY A 296 -1.26 3.07 -22.67
N VAL A 297 -2.47 2.49 -22.70
CA VAL A 297 -2.69 1.03 -22.75
C VAL A 297 -2.66 0.55 -24.19
N ILE A 298 -1.79 -0.41 -24.49
CA ILE A 298 -1.71 -1.06 -25.81
C ILE A 298 -2.65 -2.27 -25.80
N LEU A 299 -3.71 -2.19 -26.60
CA LEU A 299 -4.78 -3.21 -26.67
C LEU A 299 -4.35 -4.47 -27.41
N ASP A 300 -3.64 -4.31 -28.53
CA ASP A 300 -3.22 -5.39 -29.42
C ASP A 300 -1.83 -5.92 -29.05
N ALA A 301 -1.65 -6.34 -27.80
CA ALA A 301 -0.41 -6.91 -27.30
C ALA A 301 -0.66 -8.26 -26.61
N GLU A 302 0.35 -9.12 -26.60
CA GLU A 302 0.31 -10.32 -25.77
C GLU A 302 0.27 -9.90 -24.29
N PRO A 303 -0.71 -10.37 -23.50
CA PRO A 303 -0.80 -10.00 -22.10
C PRO A 303 0.47 -10.40 -21.32
N THR A 304 1.01 -9.45 -20.58
CA THR A 304 2.11 -9.70 -19.67
C THR A 304 1.67 -10.58 -18.50
N VAL A 305 2.48 -11.58 -18.13
CA VAL A 305 2.25 -12.43 -16.96
C VAL A 305 3.19 -11.99 -15.83
N PRO A 306 2.66 -11.56 -14.66
CA PRO A 306 3.49 -11.25 -13.50
C PRO A 306 4.39 -12.41 -13.09
N GLN A 307 5.65 -12.10 -12.82
CA GLN A 307 6.63 -13.09 -12.38
C GLN A 307 6.34 -13.50 -10.93
N GLU A 308 6.02 -14.77 -10.70
CA GLU A 308 5.56 -15.27 -9.38
C GLU A 308 6.53 -14.98 -8.24
N TYR A 309 7.85 -15.02 -8.47
CA TYR A 309 8.83 -14.75 -7.42
C TYR A 309 8.88 -13.27 -6.97
N ILE A 310 8.31 -12.35 -7.75
CA ILE A 310 8.24 -10.91 -7.45
C ILE A 310 6.83 -10.55 -6.99
N PHE A 311 5.82 -10.95 -7.76
CA PHE A 311 4.43 -10.54 -7.56
C PHE A 311 3.60 -11.56 -6.77
N GLY A 312 4.14 -12.73 -6.47
CA GLY A 312 3.39 -13.84 -5.90
C GLY A 312 2.54 -14.59 -6.93
N ALA A 313 1.96 -15.71 -6.51
CA ALA A 313 1.10 -16.53 -7.36
C ALA A 313 -0.18 -15.79 -7.75
N GLU A 314 -0.74 -16.14 -8.91
CA GLU A 314 -2.01 -15.60 -9.40
C GLU A 314 -3.10 -15.77 -8.32
N PRO A 315 -3.82 -14.70 -7.94
CA PRO A 315 -4.93 -14.80 -7.01
C PRO A 315 -6.11 -15.56 -7.62
N GLU A 316 -7.07 -15.92 -6.77
CA GLU A 316 -8.31 -16.54 -7.25
C GLU A 316 -9.05 -15.59 -8.20
N ARG A 317 -9.58 -16.13 -9.30
CA ARG A 317 -10.29 -15.35 -10.31
C ARG A 317 -11.73 -15.12 -9.87
N ASP A 318 -11.91 -14.13 -9.00
CA ASP A 318 -13.21 -13.68 -8.51
C ASP A 318 -13.79 -12.56 -9.39
N TRP A 319 -14.74 -11.80 -8.84
CA TRP A 319 -15.36 -10.64 -9.49
C TRP A 319 -14.33 -9.72 -10.19
N CYS A 320 -13.22 -9.39 -9.54
CA CYS A 320 -12.27 -8.44 -10.11
C CYS A 320 -11.60 -8.95 -11.38
N TYR A 321 -11.35 -10.26 -11.49
CA TYR A 321 -10.85 -10.84 -12.73
C TYR A 321 -11.80 -10.55 -13.91
N TYR A 322 -13.10 -10.82 -13.73
CA TYR A 322 -14.10 -10.60 -14.77
C TYR A 322 -14.30 -9.11 -15.06
N PHE A 323 -14.28 -8.27 -14.04
CA PHE A 323 -14.31 -6.81 -14.20
C PHE A 323 -13.12 -6.32 -15.04
N GLN A 324 -11.89 -6.76 -14.74
CA GLN A 324 -10.71 -6.34 -15.51
C GLN A 324 -10.78 -6.77 -16.99
N LYS A 325 -11.30 -7.97 -17.26
CA LYS A 325 -11.53 -8.45 -18.63
C LYS A 325 -12.64 -7.70 -19.34
N ALA A 326 -13.72 -7.39 -18.63
CA ALA A 326 -14.84 -6.63 -19.14
C ALA A 326 -14.41 -5.21 -19.51
N GLU A 327 -13.68 -4.52 -18.65
CA GLU A 327 -13.16 -3.18 -18.93
C GLU A 327 -12.18 -3.15 -20.13
N LEU A 328 -11.32 -4.16 -20.25
CA LEU A 328 -10.45 -4.29 -21.43
C LEU A 328 -11.27 -4.49 -22.72
N ALA A 329 -12.28 -5.36 -22.68
CA ALA A 329 -13.17 -5.60 -23.82
C ALA A 329 -14.02 -4.35 -24.16
N ALA A 330 -14.47 -3.61 -23.15
CA ALA A 330 -15.19 -2.35 -23.30
C ALA A 330 -14.31 -1.29 -23.99
N GLN A 331 -13.03 -1.19 -23.61
CA GLN A 331 -12.07 -0.31 -24.27
C GLN A 331 -11.83 -0.69 -25.74
N MET A 332 -11.93 -1.98 -26.08
CA MET A 332 -11.89 -2.47 -27.47
C MET A 332 -13.23 -2.30 -28.22
N GLY A 333 -14.28 -1.80 -27.55
CA GLY A 333 -15.63 -1.67 -28.10
C GLY A 333 -16.40 -2.99 -28.28
N ASN A 334 -15.91 -4.08 -27.68
CA ASN A 334 -16.51 -5.42 -27.80
C ASN A 334 -17.62 -5.63 -26.75
N TRP A 335 -18.74 -4.95 -26.93
CA TRP A 335 -19.85 -4.95 -25.96
C TRP A 335 -20.52 -6.32 -25.78
N ASP A 336 -20.50 -7.18 -26.80
CA ASP A 336 -21.01 -8.56 -26.70
C ASP A 336 -20.18 -9.39 -25.71
N GLU A 337 -18.86 -9.26 -25.74
CA GLU A 337 -17.96 -9.93 -24.79
C GLU A 337 -18.15 -9.40 -23.37
N VAL A 338 -18.31 -8.07 -23.20
CA VAL A 338 -18.58 -7.47 -21.90
C VAL A 338 -19.89 -8.02 -21.31
N ALA A 339 -20.95 -8.12 -22.11
CA ALA A 339 -22.21 -8.70 -21.69
C ALA A 339 -22.05 -10.19 -21.33
N ALA A 340 -21.30 -10.96 -22.12
CA ALA A 340 -21.03 -12.38 -21.85
C ALA A 340 -20.26 -12.59 -20.54
N LEU A 341 -19.23 -11.79 -20.27
CA LEU A 341 -18.50 -11.78 -19.00
C LEU A 341 -19.42 -11.42 -17.84
N GLY A 342 -20.32 -10.45 -18.03
CA GLY A 342 -21.35 -10.11 -17.05
C GLY A 342 -22.26 -11.29 -16.72
N GLU A 343 -22.80 -11.97 -17.73
CA GLU A 343 -23.64 -13.17 -17.53
C GLU A 343 -22.92 -14.30 -16.78
N GLU A 344 -21.63 -14.48 -17.06
CA GLU A 344 -20.80 -15.44 -16.34
C GLU A 344 -20.65 -15.10 -14.85
N THR A 345 -20.47 -13.81 -14.51
CA THR A 345 -20.42 -13.38 -13.10
C THR A 345 -21.73 -13.69 -12.37
N PHE A 346 -22.89 -13.52 -13.02
CA PHE A 346 -24.18 -13.89 -12.44
C PHE A 346 -24.31 -15.40 -12.22
N ARG A 347 -23.83 -16.21 -13.17
CA ARG A 347 -23.82 -17.68 -13.05
C ARG A 347 -22.96 -18.15 -11.88
N LEU A 348 -21.84 -17.47 -11.64
CA LEU A 348 -20.92 -17.74 -10.52
C LEU A 348 -21.34 -17.07 -9.21
N ALA A 349 -22.42 -16.28 -9.23
CA ALA A 349 -22.89 -15.47 -8.11
C ALA A 349 -21.82 -14.49 -7.58
N TYR A 350 -20.97 -13.99 -8.46
CA TYR A 350 -20.04 -12.90 -8.17
C TYR A 350 -20.73 -11.54 -8.26
N SER A 351 -20.28 -10.61 -7.43
CA SER A 351 -20.78 -9.25 -7.39
C SER A 351 -19.72 -8.32 -6.81
N PRO A 352 -19.68 -7.04 -7.23
CA PRO A 352 -18.75 -6.07 -6.69
C PRO A 352 -19.14 -5.68 -5.27
N GLU A 353 -18.14 -5.29 -4.47
CA GLU A 353 -18.38 -4.47 -3.29
C GLU A 353 -18.57 -2.99 -3.68
N ASP A 354 -17.81 -2.51 -4.68
CA ASP A 354 -17.92 -1.15 -5.21
C ASP A 354 -18.93 -1.07 -6.36
N ARG A 355 -20.04 -0.37 -6.13
CA ARG A 355 -21.16 -0.37 -7.09
C ARG A 355 -20.82 0.30 -8.42
N VAL A 356 -19.78 1.14 -8.46
CA VAL A 356 -19.35 1.76 -9.72
C VAL A 356 -18.89 0.69 -10.73
N GLU A 357 -18.39 -0.45 -10.26
CA GLU A 357 -17.88 -1.54 -11.12
C GLU A 357 -18.98 -2.23 -11.95
N TRP A 358 -20.27 -1.92 -11.70
CA TRP A 358 -21.37 -2.35 -12.57
C TRP A 358 -21.48 -1.55 -13.88
N LEU A 359 -20.95 -0.32 -13.94
CA LEU A 359 -21.13 0.59 -15.09
C LEU A 359 -20.75 -0.05 -16.44
N PRO A 360 -19.62 -0.76 -16.59
CA PRO A 360 -19.22 -1.33 -17.88
C PRO A 360 -20.24 -2.37 -18.37
N PHE A 361 -20.73 -3.20 -17.44
CA PHE A 361 -21.76 -4.20 -17.73
C PHE A 361 -23.11 -3.55 -18.05
N LEU A 362 -23.50 -2.49 -17.34
CA LEU A 362 -24.70 -1.71 -17.65
C LEU A 362 -24.63 -1.13 -19.07
N LYS A 363 -23.49 -0.55 -19.45
CA LYS A 363 -23.27 -0.03 -20.81
C LYS A 363 -23.40 -1.15 -21.84
N ALA A 364 -22.76 -2.29 -21.61
CA ALA A 364 -22.86 -3.44 -22.49
C ALA A 364 -24.31 -3.93 -22.66
N TYR A 365 -25.06 -4.11 -21.57
CA TYR A 365 -26.45 -4.54 -21.66
C TYR A 365 -27.36 -3.55 -22.38
N ALA A 366 -27.08 -2.24 -22.29
CA ALA A 366 -27.77 -1.26 -23.12
C ALA A 366 -27.41 -1.42 -24.60
N MET A 367 -26.11 -1.53 -24.91
CA MET A 367 -25.62 -1.66 -26.29
C MET A 367 -26.08 -2.97 -26.97
N THR A 368 -26.26 -4.04 -26.21
CA THR A 368 -26.68 -5.37 -26.72
C THR A 368 -28.20 -5.60 -26.62
N GLY A 369 -29.01 -4.59 -26.25
CA GLY A 369 -30.47 -4.72 -26.19
C GLY A 369 -31.03 -5.51 -24.99
N ASN A 370 -30.21 -5.81 -23.96
CA ASN A 370 -30.62 -6.62 -22.81
C ASN A 370 -31.34 -5.79 -21.73
N ALA A 371 -32.55 -5.34 -22.05
CA ALA A 371 -33.38 -4.54 -21.16
C ALA A 371 -33.73 -5.25 -19.84
N GLU A 372 -33.94 -6.57 -19.86
CA GLU A 372 -34.27 -7.33 -18.65
C GLU A 372 -33.14 -7.26 -17.63
N ARG A 373 -31.90 -7.46 -18.07
CA ARG A 373 -30.74 -7.42 -17.17
C ARG A 373 -30.51 -6.01 -16.63
N LEU A 374 -30.67 -4.99 -17.46
CA LEU A 374 -30.66 -3.58 -17.01
C LEU A 374 -31.70 -3.32 -15.93
N GLU A 375 -32.93 -3.81 -16.09
CA GLU A 375 -33.98 -3.62 -15.08
C GLU A 375 -33.62 -4.31 -13.76
N GLN A 376 -33.11 -5.55 -13.83
CA GLN A 376 -32.67 -6.30 -12.65
C GLN A 376 -31.54 -5.60 -11.88
N LEU A 377 -30.57 -5.03 -12.60
CA LEU A 377 -29.43 -4.34 -12.00
C LEU A 377 -29.78 -2.98 -11.41
N SER A 378 -30.84 -2.32 -11.88
CA SER A 378 -31.22 -0.96 -11.44
C SER A 378 -31.31 -0.85 -9.92
N LYS A 379 -31.97 -1.82 -9.28
CA LYS A 379 -32.16 -1.87 -7.82
C LYS A 379 -30.86 -1.98 -7.03
N ARG A 380 -29.77 -2.46 -7.64
CA ARG A 380 -28.47 -2.62 -7.00
C ARG A 380 -27.64 -1.34 -6.98
N VAL A 381 -27.80 -0.46 -7.98
CA VAL A 381 -26.90 0.69 -8.20
C VAL A 381 -27.56 2.05 -7.96
N ILE A 382 -28.87 2.20 -8.17
CA ILE A 382 -29.54 3.52 -8.09
C ILE A 382 -29.63 4.11 -6.67
N GLY A 383 -29.29 3.34 -5.64
CA GLY A 383 -29.33 3.78 -4.24
C GLY A 383 -28.28 4.86 -3.91
N GLU A 384 -27.26 5.03 -4.74
CA GLU A 384 -26.19 6.01 -4.56
C GLU A 384 -26.28 7.10 -5.63
N LYS A 385 -26.54 8.35 -5.20
CA LYS A 385 -26.78 9.47 -6.10
C LYS A 385 -25.60 9.72 -7.07
N MET A 386 -24.36 9.64 -6.56
CA MET A 386 -23.16 9.88 -7.37
C MET A 386 -22.99 8.82 -8.45
N ILE A 387 -23.16 7.54 -8.11
CA ILE A 387 -23.09 6.43 -9.06
C ILE A 387 -24.22 6.52 -10.07
N ARG A 388 -25.44 6.81 -9.63
CA ARG A 388 -26.60 6.99 -10.53
C ARG A 388 -26.38 8.11 -11.54
N SER A 389 -25.82 9.24 -11.11
CA SER A 389 -25.49 10.37 -12.00
C SER A 389 -24.46 9.97 -13.05
N GLN A 390 -23.39 9.26 -12.65
CA GLN A 390 -22.39 8.73 -13.59
C GLN A 390 -23.01 7.74 -14.59
N ILE A 391 -23.91 6.86 -14.15
CA ILE A 391 -24.61 5.94 -15.04
C ILE A 391 -25.46 6.70 -16.07
N CYS A 392 -26.19 7.72 -15.63
CA CYS A 392 -27.04 8.50 -16.55
C CYS A 392 -26.20 9.25 -17.57
N GLU A 393 -25.11 9.90 -17.14
CA GLU A 393 -24.15 10.56 -18.02
C GLU A 393 -23.56 9.58 -19.04
N MET A 394 -23.08 8.42 -18.57
CA MET A 394 -22.54 7.35 -19.41
C MET A 394 -23.54 6.91 -20.49
N PHE A 395 -24.82 6.68 -20.14
CA PHE A 395 -25.85 6.35 -21.15
C PHE A 395 -26.10 7.47 -22.14
N GLY A 396 -26.02 8.73 -21.71
CA GLY A 396 -26.12 9.91 -22.58
C GLY A 396 -25.02 10.00 -23.63
N THR A 397 -23.89 9.33 -23.43
CA THR A 397 -22.79 9.26 -24.41
C THR A 397 -22.98 8.21 -25.50
N ILE A 398 -24.00 7.35 -25.40
CA ILE A 398 -24.26 6.34 -26.41
C ILE A 398 -24.88 7.00 -27.65
N GLU A 399 -24.09 7.08 -28.73
CA GLU A 399 -24.55 7.66 -29.99
C GLU A 399 -25.43 6.71 -30.81
N GLN A 400 -25.31 5.39 -30.58
CA GLN A 400 -26.03 4.39 -31.34
C GLN A 400 -27.52 4.33 -30.93
N PRO A 401 -28.44 4.08 -31.88
CA PRO A 401 -29.85 3.92 -31.54
C PRO A 401 -30.08 2.73 -30.61
N LEU A 402 -30.53 3.01 -29.39
CA LEU A 402 -30.93 1.97 -28.42
C LEU A 402 -32.35 1.46 -28.70
N ASP A 403 -32.61 0.20 -28.35
CA ASP A 403 -33.95 -0.40 -28.37
C ASP A 403 -34.93 0.37 -27.46
N GLU A 404 -36.20 0.40 -27.84
CA GLU A 404 -37.24 1.11 -27.07
C GLU A 404 -37.39 0.56 -25.64
N SER A 405 -37.30 -0.77 -25.48
CA SER A 405 -37.33 -1.43 -24.17
C SER A 405 -36.16 -0.98 -23.28
N VAL A 406 -34.96 -0.86 -23.84
CA VAL A 406 -33.76 -0.38 -23.14
C VAL A 406 -33.93 1.08 -22.73
N ARG A 407 -34.36 1.96 -23.64
CA ARG A 407 -34.58 3.39 -23.33
C ARG A 407 -35.59 3.59 -22.20
N ASN A 408 -36.69 2.85 -22.23
CA ASN A 408 -37.71 2.92 -21.18
C ASN A 408 -37.14 2.55 -19.79
N VAL A 409 -36.24 1.57 -19.73
CA VAL A 409 -35.56 1.21 -18.47
C VAL A 409 -34.57 2.29 -18.04
N ILE A 410 -33.79 2.85 -18.97
CA ILE A 410 -32.83 3.94 -18.71
C ILE A 410 -33.56 5.16 -18.13
N ASP A 411 -34.57 5.69 -18.83
CA ASP A 411 -35.30 6.89 -18.43
C ASP A 411 -36.14 6.66 -17.16
N GLY A 412 -36.74 5.47 -17.04
CA GLY A 412 -37.62 5.12 -15.94
C GLY A 412 -36.90 4.80 -14.62
N SER A 413 -35.65 4.34 -14.69
CA SER A 413 -34.91 3.83 -13.53
C SER A 413 -33.62 4.58 -13.24
N TYR A 414 -32.77 4.77 -14.25
CA TYR A 414 -31.42 5.30 -14.07
C TYR A 414 -31.37 6.83 -14.15
N CYS A 415 -32.03 7.42 -15.15
CA CYS A 415 -32.05 8.87 -15.41
C CYS A 415 -33.29 9.59 -14.86
N LYS A 416 -34.04 8.94 -13.96
CA LYS A 416 -35.32 9.46 -13.49
C LYS A 416 -35.16 10.78 -12.72
N GLY A 417 -35.71 11.86 -13.28
CA GLY A 417 -35.76 13.18 -12.65
C GLY A 417 -34.54 14.06 -12.91
N GLU A 418 -33.70 13.72 -13.89
CA GLU A 418 -32.54 14.52 -14.32
C GLU A 418 -32.81 15.33 -15.61
N ASN A 419 -34.08 15.60 -15.92
CA ASN A 419 -34.50 16.51 -16.99
C ASN A 419 -34.33 17.99 -16.63
#